data_AF-A0A7W6BZN4-F1
#
_entry.id   AF-A0A7W6BZN4-F1
#
_cell.length_a   1.000
_cell.length_b   1.000
_cell.length_c   1.000
_cell.angle_alpha   90.00
_cell.angle_beta   90.00
_cell.angle_gamma   90.00
#
_symmetry.space_group_name_H-M   'P 1'
#
loop_
_entity.id
_entity.type
_entity.pdbx_description
1 polymer ?
#
loop_
_entity_poly.entity_id
_entity_poly.type
_entity_poly.pdbx_seq_one_letter_code
_entity_poly.pdbx_strand_id
1 'polypeptide(L)'
;MSAVRPTEEPRELTADERAMKLMTAALVDQCGGNGAAAAALGVSKALVSKWCHPRIPDGEKSPAFIPMAAVLKLERLCGAAVLTRWMTETAETDPTTALDPLSYEHVAEMALEHSQAAGALIRAKADGKIDAADRAELRKEFVDVIALFTRLVRKIDLS
;
A
#
# COMPACT_ATOMS: atom_id res chain seq x y z
N MET A 1 -47.71 -0.76 16.22
CA MET A 1 -47.35 -0.99 14.81
C MET A 1 -45.84 -1.04 14.72
N SER A 2 -45.25 -2.24 14.69
CA SER A 2 -43.80 -2.41 14.50
C SER A 2 -43.45 -2.14 13.05
N ALA A 3 -42.65 -1.13 12.78
CA ALA A 3 -42.06 -0.91 11.48
C ALA A 3 -41.10 -2.07 11.16
N VAL A 4 -41.48 -2.91 10.20
CA VAL A 4 -40.60 -3.91 9.59
C VAL A 4 -39.49 -3.13 8.89
N ARG A 5 -38.25 -3.21 9.41
CA ARG A 5 -37.10 -2.62 8.73
C ARG A 5 -36.93 -3.37 7.40
N PRO A 6 -36.69 -2.68 6.28
CA PRO A 6 -36.37 -3.34 5.03
C PRO A 6 -35.12 -4.20 5.25
N THR A 7 -35.24 -5.50 5.01
CA THR A 7 -34.11 -6.41 4.90
C THR A 7 -33.29 -5.98 3.68
N GLU A 8 -32.28 -5.15 3.90
CA GLU A 8 -31.27 -4.85 2.89
C GLU A 8 -30.60 -6.18 2.52
N GLU A 9 -30.74 -6.59 1.25
CA GLU A 9 -30.09 -7.78 0.74
C GLU A 9 -28.56 -7.66 0.91
N PRO A 10 -27.86 -8.75 1.28
CA PRO A 10 -26.43 -8.71 1.47
C PRO A 10 -25.74 -8.31 0.17
N ARG A 11 -25.00 -7.20 0.20
CA ARG A 11 -24.20 -6.73 -0.93
C ARG A 11 -23.21 -7.81 -1.34
N GLU A 12 -23.21 -8.16 -2.62
CA GLU A 12 -22.16 -9.01 -3.17
C GLU A 12 -20.85 -8.25 -3.35
N LEU A 13 -19.73 -8.94 -3.14
CA LEU A 13 -18.41 -8.40 -3.44
C LEU A 13 -18.23 -8.25 -4.95
N THR A 14 -17.59 -7.16 -5.37
CA THR A 14 -17.15 -7.01 -6.77
C THR A 14 -16.11 -8.08 -7.14
N ALA A 15 -15.76 -8.19 -8.42
CA ALA A 15 -14.69 -9.09 -8.86
C ALA A 15 -13.35 -8.74 -8.19
N ASP A 16 -13.01 -7.44 -8.16
CA ASP A 16 -11.74 -6.95 -7.58
C ASP A 16 -11.69 -7.13 -6.07
N GLU A 17 -12.82 -6.89 -5.38
CA GLU A 17 -12.90 -7.14 -3.93
C GLU A 17 -12.69 -8.62 -3.61
N ARG A 18 -13.27 -9.53 -4.42
CA ARG A 18 -13.02 -10.98 -4.27
C ARG A 18 -11.58 -11.34 -4.57
N ALA A 19 -10.98 -10.78 -5.61
CA ALA A 19 -9.59 -11.01 -5.95
C ALA A 19 -8.67 -10.55 -4.80
N MET A 20 -8.92 -9.37 -4.22
CA MET A 20 -8.17 -8.87 -3.08
C MET A 20 -8.29 -9.78 -1.84
N LYS A 21 -9.48 -10.34 -1.58
CA LYS A 21 -9.71 -11.35 -0.53
C LYS A 21 -8.90 -12.62 -0.77
N LEU A 22 -8.89 -13.11 -2.00
CA LEU A 22 -8.12 -14.31 -2.39
C LEU A 22 -6.61 -14.08 -2.26
N MET A 23 -6.12 -12.93 -2.71
CA MET A 23 -4.70 -12.58 -2.59
C MET A 23 -4.28 -12.37 -1.13
N THR A 24 -5.18 -11.83 -0.29
CA THR A 24 -4.97 -11.78 1.16
C THR A 24 -4.87 -13.19 1.76
N ALA A 25 -5.73 -14.12 1.34
CA ALA A 25 -5.66 -15.51 1.78
C ALA A 25 -4.34 -16.17 1.35
N ALA A 26 -3.91 -15.97 0.10
CA ALA A 26 -2.63 -16.48 -0.40
C ALA A 26 -1.43 -15.95 0.39
N LEU A 27 -1.41 -14.66 0.72
CA LEU A 27 -0.39 -14.07 1.59
C LEU A 27 -0.40 -14.72 2.98
N VAL A 28 -1.57 -14.88 3.58
CA VAL A 28 -1.71 -15.50 4.91
C VAL A 28 -1.26 -16.97 4.89
N ASP A 29 -1.60 -17.72 3.85
CA ASP A 29 -1.17 -19.12 3.69
C ASP A 29 0.35 -19.22 3.54
N GLN A 30 0.96 -18.33 2.75
CA GLN A 30 2.43 -18.26 2.63
C GLN A 30 3.10 -17.93 3.96
N CYS A 31 2.42 -17.19 4.83
CA CYS A 31 2.87 -16.89 6.17
C CYS A 31 2.63 -18.02 7.21
N GLY A 32 2.19 -19.20 6.77
CA GLY A 32 1.91 -20.35 7.64
C GLY A 32 0.47 -20.41 8.16
N GLY A 33 -0.44 -19.69 7.50
CA GLY A 33 -1.87 -19.68 7.76
C GLY A 33 -2.33 -18.70 8.85
N ASN A 34 -3.64 -18.69 9.10
CA ASN A 34 -4.31 -17.72 9.98
C ASN A 34 -3.69 -17.63 11.39
N GLY A 35 -3.19 -18.74 11.94
CA GLY A 35 -2.59 -18.76 13.26
C GLY A 35 -1.26 -18.02 13.35
N ALA A 36 -0.38 -18.25 12.37
CA ALA A 36 0.93 -17.60 12.30
C ALA A 36 0.80 -16.12 11.95
N ALA A 37 -0.07 -15.78 11.00
CA ALA A 37 -0.36 -14.39 10.65
C ALA A 37 -0.96 -13.60 11.84
N ALA A 38 -1.90 -14.20 12.58
CA ALA A 38 -2.47 -13.58 13.77
C ALA A 38 -1.41 -13.31 14.86
N ALA A 39 -0.52 -14.28 15.11
CA ALA A 39 0.58 -14.14 16.06
C ALA A 39 1.57 -13.06 15.63
N ALA A 40 1.96 -13.02 14.36
CA ALA A 40 2.86 -11.99 13.81
C ALA A 40 2.27 -10.58 13.93
N LEU A 41 0.97 -10.44 13.70
CA LEU A 41 0.29 -9.15 13.71
C LEU A 41 -0.18 -8.71 15.11
N GLY A 42 -0.24 -9.62 16.08
CA GLY A 42 -0.79 -9.32 17.41
C GLY A 42 -2.31 -9.14 17.41
N VAL A 43 -3.02 -9.85 16.53
CA VAL A 43 -4.49 -9.77 16.38
C VAL A 43 -5.14 -11.14 16.57
N SER A 44 -6.47 -11.20 16.63
CA SER A 44 -7.19 -12.47 16.78
C SER A 44 -7.20 -13.27 15.47
N LYS A 45 -7.15 -14.61 15.56
CA LYS A 45 -7.29 -15.51 14.40
C LYS A 45 -8.61 -15.31 13.66
N ALA A 46 -9.68 -14.99 14.39
CA ALA A 46 -10.99 -14.70 13.82
C ALA A 46 -10.95 -13.47 12.91
N LEU A 47 -10.19 -12.43 13.29
CA LEU A 47 -10.04 -11.24 12.47
C LEU A 47 -9.28 -11.53 11.17
N VAL A 48 -8.18 -12.30 11.25
CA VAL A 48 -7.44 -12.73 10.04
C VAL A 48 -8.33 -13.57 9.13
N SER A 49 -9.12 -14.49 9.69
CA SER A 49 -10.07 -15.28 8.93
C SER A 49 -11.13 -14.42 8.23
N LYS A 50 -11.61 -13.35 8.88
CA LYS A 50 -12.54 -12.39 8.25
C LYS A 50 -11.88 -11.65 7.08
N TRP A 51 -10.61 -11.27 7.20
CA TRP A 51 -9.87 -10.64 6.12
C TRP A 51 -9.74 -11.53 4.88
N CYS A 52 -9.59 -12.84 5.07
CA CYS A 52 -9.46 -13.81 3.99
C CYS A 52 -10.82 -14.29 3.42
N HIS A 53 -11.93 -13.99 4.10
CA HIS A 53 -13.22 -14.56 3.75
C HIS A 53 -13.72 -14.05 2.37
N PRO A 54 -14.08 -14.94 1.42
CA PRO A 54 -14.41 -14.57 0.04
C PRO A 54 -15.82 -13.97 -0.12
N ARG A 55 -16.53 -13.73 0.98
CA ARG A 55 -17.87 -13.15 1.06
C ARG A 55 -17.97 -12.24 2.27
N ILE A 56 -18.92 -11.31 2.27
CA ILE A 56 -19.27 -10.53 3.47
C ILE A 56 -19.93 -11.51 4.47
N PRO A 57 -19.44 -11.62 5.71
CA PRO A 57 -20.07 -12.46 6.73
C PRO A 57 -21.50 -12.02 7.04
N ASP A 58 -22.37 -12.98 7.35
CA ASP A 58 -23.77 -12.71 7.69
C ASP A 58 -23.88 -11.73 8.86
N GLY A 59 -24.66 -10.66 8.69
CA GLY A 59 -24.85 -9.61 9.69
C GLY A 59 -23.87 -8.44 9.60
N GLU A 60 -22.88 -8.48 8.69
CA GLU A 60 -22.02 -7.34 8.39
C GLU A 60 -22.51 -6.57 7.15
N LYS A 61 -22.46 -5.24 7.21
CA LYS A 61 -22.87 -4.37 6.09
C LYS A 61 -21.76 -4.12 5.08
N SER A 62 -20.52 -4.32 5.49
CA SER A 62 -19.34 -3.96 4.71
C SER A 62 -18.27 -5.03 4.82
N PRO A 63 -17.50 -5.28 3.75
CA PRO A 63 -16.39 -6.22 3.79
C PRO A 63 -15.26 -5.71 4.69
N ALA A 64 -14.73 -6.60 5.53
CA ALA A 64 -13.55 -6.33 6.34
C ALA A 64 -12.27 -6.65 5.57
N PHE A 65 -11.55 -5.66 5.06
CA PHE A 65 -10.26 -5.88 4.38
C PHE A 65 -9.08 -5.82 5.36
N ILE A 66 -7.97 -6.46 4.97
CA ILE A 66 -6.72 -6.37 5.73
C ILE A 66 -6.17 -4.94 5.63
N PRO A 67 -5.76 -4.30 6.74
CA PRO A 67 -5.11 -2.99 6.69
C PRO A 67 -3.76 -3.06 5.97
N MET A 68 -3.40 -2.03 5.18
CA MET A 68 -2.14 -2.02 4.42
C MET A 68 -0.89 -2.19 5.30
N ALA A 69 -0.88 -1.61 6.51
CA ALA A 69 0.21 -1.80 7.46
C ALA A 69 0.40 -3.28 7.86
N ALA A 70 -0.69 -4.06 7.94
CA ALA A 70 -0.64 -5.49 8.21
C ALA A 70 -0.14 -6.28 6.99
N VAL A 71 -0.51 -5.87 5.78
CA VAL A 71 0.00 -6.44 4.51
C VAL A 71 1.53 -6.31 4.47
N LEU A 72 2.07 -5.10 4.60
CA LEU A 72 3.50 -4.85 4.56
C LEU A 72 4.27 -5.65 5.62
N LYS A 73 3.69 -5.79 6.81
CA LYS A 73 4.29 -6.57 7.90
C LYS A 73 4.33 -8.07 7.59
N LEU A 74 3.25 -8.62 7.02
CA LEU A 74 3.21 -10.02 6.60
C LEU A 74 4.12 -10.29 5.41
N GLU A 75 4.11 -9.45 4.39
CA GLU A 75 4.99 -9.59 3.22
C GLU A 75 6.48 -9.54 3.61
N ARG A 76 6.84 -8.64 4.53
CA ARG A 76 8.20 -8.60 5.10
C ARG A 76 8.55 -9.87 5.86
N LEU A 77 7.62 -10.43 6.64
CA LEU A 77 7.83 -11.67 7.38
C LEU A 77 8.03 -12.86 6.42
N CYS A 78 7.27 -12.88 5.34
CA CYS A 78 7.16 -14.01 4.42
C CYS A 78 8.13 -13.89 3.23
N GLY A 79 8.89 -12.79 3.17
CA GLY A 79 9.93 -12.54 2.17
C GLY A 79 9.39 -12.37 0.75
N ALA A 80 8.10 -12.07 0.60
CA ALA A 80 7.41 -12.03 -0.69
C ALA A 80 6.34 -10.93 -0.70
N ALA A 81 6.36 -10.10 -1.73
CA ALA A 81 5.35 -9.08 -1.98
C ALA A 81 4.18 -9.67 -2.77
N VAL A 82 3.30 -10.43 -2.13
CA VAL A 82 2.20 -11.15 -2.80
C VAL A 82 1.08 -10.21 -3.21
N LEU A 83 0.52 -9.49 -2.24
CA LEU A 83 -0.65 -8.65 -2.42
C LEU A 83 -0.25 -7.32 -3.05
N THR A 84 0.88 -6.73 -2.63
CA THR A 84 1.38 -5.49 -3.21
C THR A 84 1.75 -5.66 -4.67
N ARG A 85 2.41 -6.76 -5.05
CA ARG A 85 2.71 -7.05 -6.46
C ARG A 85 1.45 -7.20 -7.29
N TRP A 86 0.46 -7.97 -6.81
CA TRP A 86 -0.81 -8.13 -7.49
C TRP A 86 -1.54 -6.79 -7.68
N MET A 87 -1.54 -5.92 -6.67
CA MET A 87 -2.13 -4.59 -6.78
C MET A 87 -1.44 -3.75 -7.85
N THR A 88 -0.11 -3.77 -7.91
CA THR A 88 0.66 -3.05 -8.94
C THR A 88 0.37 -3.61 -10.34
N GLU A 89 0.44 -4.93 -10.52
CA GLU A 89 0.15 -5.58 -11.80
C GLU A 89 -1.27 -5.29 -12.26
N THR A 90 -2.25 -5.34 -11.34
CA THR A 90 -3.65 -5.05 -11.66
C THR A 90 -3.83 -3.59 -12.08
N ALA A 91 -3.22 -2.64 -11.36
CA ALA A 91 -3.26 -1.22 -11.70
C ALA A 91 -2.60 -0.90 -13.05
N GLU A 92 -1.51 -1.59 -13.40
CA GLU A 92 -0.84 -1.44 -14.71
C GLU A 92 -1.68 -2.00 -15.86
N THR A 93 -2.54 -2.98 -15.60
CA THR A 93 -3.40 -3.61 -16.62
C THR A 93 -4.79 -3.00 -16.74
N ASP A 94 -5.20 -2.13 -15.82
CA ASP A 94 -6.50 -1.48 -15.87
C ASP A 94 -6.47 -0.31 -16.86
N PRO A 95 -7.17 -0.40 -18.02
CA PRO A 95 -7.17 0.66 -19.03
C PRO A 95 -7.88 1.94 -18.56
N THR A 96 -8.65 1.89 -17.47
CA THR A 96 -9.24 3.09 -16.83
C THR A 96 -8.29 3.76 -15.84
N THR A 97 -7.26 3.04 -15.41
CA THR A 97 -6.11 3.56 -14.66
C THR A 97 -4.93 3.78 -15.61
N ALA A 98 -5.22 4.29 -16.82
CA ALA A 98 -4.18 4.87 -17.66
C ALA A 98 -3.59 6.05 -16.86
N LEU A 99 -2.47 5.80 -16.18
CA LEU A 99 -1.69 6.84 -15.54
C LEU A 99 -1.47 7.90 -16.61
N ASP A 100 -1.96 9.12 -16.36
CA ASP A 100 -1.73 10.22 -17.28
C ASP A 100 -0.24 10.27 -17.59
N PRO A 101 0.15 10.37 -18.87
CA PRO A 101 1.56 10.44 -19.22
C PRO A 101 2.21 11.55 -18.40
N LEU A 102 3.31 11.22 -17.73
CA LEU A 102 4.07 12.16 -16.92
C LEU A 102 4.43 13.37 -17.78
N SER A 103 3.80 14.51 -17.50
CA SER A 103 4.15 15.77 -18.14
C SER A 103 5.41 16.36 -17.50
N TYR A 104 6.08 17.24 -18.22
CA TYR A 104 7.18 18.04 -17.69
C TYR A 104 6.76 18.87 -16.46
N GLU A 105 5.47 19.24 -16.38
CA GLU A 105 4.91 20.00 -15.26
C GLU A 105 4.89 19.16 -13.98
N HIS A 106 4.49 17.89 -14.04
CA HIS A 106 4.54 16.99 -12.87
C HIS A 106 5.97 16.76 -12.37
N VAL A 107 6.95 16.68 -13.28
CA VAL A 107 8.37 16.58 -12.88
C VAL A 107 8.86 17.86 -12.24
N ALA A 108 8.46 19.03 -12.77
CA ALA A 108 8.82 20.32 -12.20
C ALA A 108 8.22 20.52 -10.80
N GLU A 109 6.96 20.13 -10.59
CA GLU A 109 6.30 20.16 -9.28
C GLU A 109 7.02 19.26 -8.27
N MET A 110 7.30 18.01 -8.63
CA MET A 110 8.04 17.08 -7.76
C MET A 110 9.45 17.63 -7.43
N ALA A 111 10.15 18.21 -8.41
CA ALA A 111 11.48 18.79 -8.19
C ALA A 111 11.42 19.98 -7.20
N LEU A 112 10.37 20.78 -7.30
CA LEU A 112 10.14 21.93 -6.44
C LEU A 112 9.80 21.49 -5.00
N GLU A 113 8.90 20.53 -4.82
CA GLU A 113 8.59 19.93 -3.51
C GLU A 113 9.83 19.30 -2.87
N HIS A 114 10.64 18.58 -3.66
CA HIS A 114 11.87 17.98 -3.17
C HIS A 114 12.90 19.04 -2.74
N SER A 115 13.04 20.14 -3.50
CA SER A 115 13.93 21.25 -3.13
C SER A 115 13.51 21.93 -1.82
N GLN A 116 12.21 22.01 -1.55
CA GLN A 116 11.66 22.56 -0.30
C GLN A 116 11.94 21.63 0.88
N ALA A 117 11.73 20.32 0.69
CA ALA A 117 12.07 19.31 1.70
C ALA A 117 13.57 19.32 2.02
N ALA A 118 14.43 19.39 1.00
CA ALA A 118 15.87 19.53 1.16
C ALA A 118 16.26 20.82 1.91
N GLY A 119 15.62 21.94 1.58
CA GLY A 119 15.80 23.20 2.28
C GLY A 119 15.41 23.12 3.76
N ALA A 120 14.28 22.49 4.08
CA ALA A 120 13.84 22.28 5.46
C ALA A 120 14.83 21.42 6.25
N LEU A 121 15.37 20.38 5.61
CA LEU A 121 16.35 19.49 6.19
C LEU A 121 17.71 20.17 6.43
N ILE A 122 18.15 21.03 5.50
CA ILE A 122 19.37 21.84 5.66
C ILE A 122 19.21 22.85 6.80
N ARG A 123 18.02 23.44 6.98
CA ARG A 123 17.72 24.31 8.13
C ARG A 123 17.71 23.53 9.44
N ALA A 124 17.10 22.35 9.48
CA ALA A 124 17.16 21.46 10.65
C ALA A 124 18.60 21.03 10.99
N LYS A 125 19.44 20.84 9.97
CA LYS A 125 20.89 20.60 10.12
C LYS A 125 21.62 21.81 10.70
N ALA A 126 21.29 23.03 10.27
CA ALA A 126 21.89 24.25 10.82
C ALA A 126 21.56 24.45 12.30
N ASP A 127 20.39 23.98 12.75
CA ASP A 127 19.94 24.03 14.14
C ASP A 127 20.57 22.93 15.04
N GLY A 128 21.46 22.09 14.51
CA GLY A 128 22.23 21.10 15.29
C GLY A 128 21.44 19.87 15.75
N LYS A 129 20.24 19.63 15.20
CA LYS A 129 19.31 18.57 15.63
C LYS A 129 19.52 17.21 14.96
N ILE A 130 20.55 17.05 14.15
CA ILE A 130 20.79 15.85 13.32
C ILE A 130 22.17 15.29 13.65
N ASP A 131 22.23 14.00 14.01
CA ASP A 131 23.47 13.35 14.42
C ASP A 131 24.30 12.82 13.22
N ALA A 132 25.44 12.19 13.50
CA ALA A 132 26.33 11.70 12.45
C ALA A 132 25.77 10.51 11.65
N ALA A 133 24.94 9.67 12.27
CA ALA A 133 24.32 8.51 11.65
C ALA A 133 23.15 8.95 10.75
N ASP A 134 22.33 9.88 11.24
CA ASP A 134 21.25 10.51 10.47
C ASP A 134 21.79 11.13 9.17
N ARG A 135 23.00 11.73 9.22
CA ARG A 135 23.66 12.31 8.03
C ARG A 135 23.98 11.29 6.94
N ALA A 136 24.36 10.07 7.30
CA ALA A 136 24.71 9.04 6.33
C ALA A 136 23.45 8.45 5.69
N GLU A 137 22.41 8.24 6.49
CA GLU A 137 21.11 7.75 6.04
C GLU A 137 20.42 8.76 5.11
N LEU A 138 20.37 10.03 5.50
CA LEU A 138 19.83 11.10 4.67
C LEU A 138 20.56 11.24 3.34
N ARG A 139 21.89 11.14 3.33
CA ARG A 139 22.66 11.20 2.08
C ARG A 139 22.31 10.06 1.14
N LYS A 140 22.08 8.87 1.67
CA LYS A 140 21.67 7.70 0.89
C LYS A 140 20.28 7.91 0.28
N GLU A 141 19.31 8.35 1.10
CA GLU A 141 17.96 8.64 0.63
C GLU A 141 17.94 9.73 -0.46
N PHE A 142 18.74 10.79 -0.31
CA PHE A 142 18.89 11.83 -1.33
C PHE A 142 19.42 11.28 -2.66
N VAL A 143 20.42 10.41 -2.62
CA VAL A 143 20.98 9.79 -3.83
C VAL A 143 19.94 8.86 -4.49
N ASP A 144 19.20 8.09 -3.71
CA ASP A 144 18.17 7.17 -4.20
C ASP A 144 17.01 7.95 -4.87
N VAL A 145 16.63 9.09 -4.30
CA VAL A 145 15.61 9.99 -4.88
C VAL A 145 16.11 10.62 -6.18
N ILE A 146 17.35 11.13 -6.24
CA ILE A 146 17.92 11.67 -7.49
C ILE A 146 17.98 10.60 -8.59
N ALA A 147 18.33 9.36 -8.24
CA ALA A 147 18.33 8.24 -9.16
C ALA A 147 16.92 7.87 -9.65
N LEU A 148 15.89 8.03 -8.81
CA LEU A 148 14.50 7.88 -9.20
C LEU A 148 14.06 8.99 -10.16
N PHE A 149 14.34 10.26 -9.85
CA PHE A 149 14.05 11.40 -10.73
C PHE A 149 14.71 11.25 -12.09
N THR A 150 15.98 10.87 -12.13
CA THR A 150 16.73 10.66 -13.38
C THR A 150 16.09 9.56 -14.24
N ARG A 151 15.57 8.49 -13.61
CA ARG A 151 14.84 7.43 -14.31
C ARG A 151 13.48 7.90 -14.82
N LEU A 152 12.78 8.75 -14.06
CA LEU A 152 11.49 9.32 -14.46
C LEU A 152 11.63 10.26 -15.67
N VAL A 153 12.60 11.17 -15.64
CA VAL A 153 12.89 12.08 -16.77
C VAL A 153 13.19 11.29 -18.05
N ARG A 154 14.03 10.25 -17.96
CA ARG A 154 14.34 9.40 -19.12
C ARG A 154 13.12 8.67 -19.70
N LYS A 155 12.12 8.36 -18.88
CA LYS A 155 10.88 7.72 -19.36
C LYS A 155 9.99 8.69 -20.14
N ILE A 156 10.04 9.99 -19.81
CA ILE A 156 9.32 11.05 -20.52
C ILE A 156 9.97 11.33 -21.87
N ASP A 157 11.31 11.28 -21.97
CA ASP A 157 12.02 11.46 -23.25
C ASP A 157 11.77 10.32 -24.26
N LEU A 158 11.23 9.17 -23.81
CA LEU A 158 10.99 7.98 -24.62
C LEU A 158 9.51 7.73 -24.97
N SER A 159 8.60 8.54 -24.42
CA SER A 159 7.14 8.51 -24.69
C SER A 159 6.77 9.59 -25.69
#